data_AF-A0A411X2Z1-F1
#
_entry.id   AF-A0A411X2Z1-F1
#
_cell.length_a   1.000
_cell.length_b   1.000
_cell.length_c   1.000
_cell.angle_alpha   90.00
_cell.angle_beta   90.00
_cell.angle_gamma   90.00
#
_symmetry.space_group_name_H-M   'P 1'
#
loop_
_entity.id
_entity.type
_entity.pdbx_description
1 polymer ?
#
loop_
_entity_poly.entity_id
_entity_poly.type
_entity_poly.pdbx_seq_one_letter_code
_entity_poly.pdbx_strand_id
1 'polypeptide(L)'
;MLAIVLSAGPALGADLATAQKQWEAKQFSEAFRNFKVLAEGGESAAQLQLGEMYGFGEGTAEDPKQAEFWLNKALAAGQAEAKNSLALVQQRQRMKADIAAYTHNFTGQQLAYGSYGCVRPSIPELSSTNADIARTNEAINKWRACYETFATRLNGALPVTNTIPPDIISVMNNDEFQRASTSIETVYARLAAEGQAVADQVAAENKSWADKTVQFADKTKTDKEVLMRDFERITRDKQNIRANLPSGK
;
A
#
# COMPACT_ATOMS: atom_id res chain seq x y z
N MET A 1 -64.47 -25.52 -19.54
CA MET A 1 -63.58 -24.35 -19.72
C MET A 1 -62.76 -24.22 -18.46
N LEU A 2 -61.49 -24.61 -18.52
CA LEU A 2 -60.56 -24.54 -17.39
C LEU A 2 -59.98 -23.13 -17.36
N ALA A 3 -60.33 -22.34 -16.35
CA ALA A 3 -59.75 -21.02 -16.14
C ALA A 3 -58.30 -21.19 -15.69
N ILE A 4 -57.36 -20.90 -16.59
CA ILE A 4 -55.95 -20.79 -16.27
C ILE A 4 -55.80 -19.51 -15.45
N VAL A 5 -55.74 -19.65 -14.13
CA VAL A 5 -55.24 -18.60 -13.24
C VAL A 5 -53.74 -18.53 -13.50
N LEU A 6 -53.30 -17.55 -14.29
CA LEU A 6 -51.92 -17.11 -14.26
C LEU A 6 -51.70 -16.46 -12.88
N SER A 7 -51.27 -17.26 -11.90
CA SER A 7 -50.60 -16.70 -10.74
C SER A 7 -49.27 -16.15 -11.24
N ALA A 8 -49.20 -14.84 -11.43
CA ALA A 8 -47.94 -14.12 -11.39
C ALA A 8 -47.29 -14.52 -10.05
N GLY A 9 -46.23 -15.33 -10.11
CA GLY A 9 -45.36 -15.51 -8.96
C GLY A 9 -44.88 -14.13 -8.50
N PRO A 10 -44.51 -13.94 -7.23
CA PRO A 10 -43.93 -12.68 -6.83
C PRO A 10 -42.69 -12.49 -7.71
N ALA A 11 -42.76 -11.53 -8.63
CA ALA A 11 -41.57 -10.79 -8.96
C ALA A 11 -41.00 -10.42 -7.59
N LEU A 12 -39.81 -10.91 -7.25
CA LEU A 12 -39.06 -10.39 -6.12
C LEU A 12 -38.90 -8.90 -6.42
N GLY A 13 -39.90 -8.12 -5.99
CA GLY A 13 -40.00 -6.71 -6.30
C GLY A 13 -38.75 -6.12 -5.69
N ALA A 14 -37.94 -5.44 -6.50
CA ALA A 14 -36.82 -4.69 -5.98
C ALA A 14 -37.39 -3.80 -4.87
N ASP A 15 -36.96 -4.07 -3.63
CA ASP A 15 -37.30 -3.27 -2.46
C ASP A 15 -36.01 -2.67 -1.90
N LEU A 16 -36.15 -1.53 -1.23
CA LEU A 16 -35.02 -0.74 -0.77
C LEU A 16 -34.15 -1.51 0.24
N ALA A 17 -34.76 -2.34 1.09
CA ALA A 17 -34.02 -3.10 2.10
C ALA A 17 -33.19 -4.22 1.46
N THR A 18 -33.72 -4.90 0.45
CA THR A 18 -32.97 -5.89 -0.33
C THR A 18 -31.80 -5.25 -1.07
N ALA A 19 -32.02 -4.11 -1.74
CA ALA A 19 -30.95 -3.39 -2.44
C ALA A 19 -29.84 -2.93 -1.47
N GLN A 20 -30.23 -2.37 -0.32
CA GLN A 20 -29.31 -1.94 0.73
C GLN A 20 -28.49 -3.11 1.30
N LYS A 21 -29.13 -4.26 1.55
CA LYS A 21 -28.43 -5.45 2.04
C LYS A 21 -27.41 -5.97 1.04
N GLN A 22 -27.73 -5.92 -0.25
CA GLN A 22 -26.78 -6.29 -1.31
C GLN A 22 -25.59 -5.34 -1.36
N TRP A 23 -25.84 -4.03 -1.22
CA TRP A 23 -24.79 -3.03 -1.13
C TRP A 23 -23.84 -3.28 0.05
N GLU A 24 -24.39 -3.50 1.24
CA GLU A 24 -23.62 -3.81 2.45
C GLU A 24 -22.83 -5.12 2.32
N ALA A 25 -23.39 -6.09 1.60
CA ALA A 25 -22.73 -7.34 1.25
C ALA A 25 -21.70 -7.21 0.11
N LYS A 26 -21.43 -5.99 -0.38
CA LYS A 26 -20.55 -5.69 -1.54
C LYS A 26 -20.97 -6.38 -2.84
N GLN A 27 -22.25 -6.76 -2.96
CA GLN A 27 -22.86 -7.29 -4.17
C GLN A 27 -23.31 -6.13 -5.06
N PHE A 28 -22.36 -5.29 -5.46
CA PHE A 28 -22.65 -3.99 -6.08
C PHE A 28 -23.42 -4.12 -7.40
N SER A 29 -23.17 -5.17 -8.18
CA SER A 29 -23.90 -5.39 -9.45
C SER A 29 -25.38 -5.71 -9.22
N GLU A 30 -25.70 -6.51 -8.21
CA GLU A 30 -27.06 -6.82 -7.79
C GLU A 30 -27.76 -5.57 -7.22
N ALA A 31 -27.08 -4.88 -6.31
CA ALA A 31 -27.57 -3.65 -5.71
C ALA A 31 -27.88 -2.60 -6.78
N PHE A 32 -26.99 -2.44 -7.77
CA PHE A 32 -27.15 -1.49 -8.86
C PHE A 32 -28.45 -1.72 -9.63
N ARG A 33 -28.72 -2.98 -10.00
CA ARG A 33 -29.94 -3.34 -10.74
C ARG A 33 -31.19 -2.99 -9.94
N ASN A 34 -31.20 -3.28 -8.64
CA ASN A 34 -32.35 -3.02 -7.78
C ASN A 34 -32.55 -1.53 -7.50
N PHE A 35 -31.48 -0.79 -7.16
CA PHE A 35 -31.55 0.66 -7.00
C PHE A 35 -31.98 1.36 -8.28
N LYS A 36 -31.56 0.86 -9.45
CA LYS A 36 -32.00 1.40 -10.75
C LYS A 36 -33.52 1.29 -10.92
N VAL A 37 -34.09 0.10 -10.71
CA VAL A 37 -35.54 -0.11 -10.80
C VAL A 37 -36.30 0.79 -9.83
N LEU A 38 -35.85 0.87 -8.58
CA LEU A 38 -36.47 1.71 -7.54
C LEU A 38 -36.38 3.21 -7.85
N ALA A 39 -35.22 3.69 -8.32
CA ALA A 39 -35.00 5.09 -8.65
C ALA A 39 -35.84 5.55 -9.85
N GLU A 40 -35.98 4.67 -10.86
CA GLU A 40 -36.88 4.85 -12.00
C GLU A 40 -38.35 4.88 -11.55
N GLY A 41 -38.71 4.08 -10.55
CA GLY A 41 -40.02 4.10 -9.88
C GLY A 41 -40.30 5.33 -9.02
N GLY A 42 -39.31 6.22 -8.83
CA GLY A 42 -39.47 7.49 -8.10
C GLY A 42 -38.97 7.48 -6.66
N GLU A 43 -38.43 6.36 -6.18
CA GLU A 43 -37.95 6.24 -4.80
C GLU A 43 -36.70 7.13 -4.59
N SER A 44 -36.83 8.17 -3.76
CA SER A 44 -35.80 9.21 -3.65
C SER A 44 -34.50 8.70 -3.01
N ALA A 45 -34.58 7.80 -2.03
CA ALA A 45 -33.42 7.14 -1.44
C ALA A 45 -32.66 6.29 -2.48
N ALA A 46 -33.38 5.62 -3.38
CA ALA A 46 -32.76 4.86 -4.45
C ALA A 46 -32.14 5.77 -5.54
N GLN A 47 -32.71 6.94 -5.81
CA GLN A 47 -32.10 7.94 -6.70
C GLN A 47 -30.78 8.46 -6.15
N LEU A 48 -30.72 8.72 -4.83
CA LEU A 48 -29.48 9.10 -4.15
C LEU A 48 -28.41 8.00 -4.35
N GLN A 49 -28.75 6.75 -3.98
CA GLN A 49 -27.83 5.63 -4.08
C GLN A 49 -27.38 5.36 -5.53
N LEU A 50 -28.31 5.32 -6.48
CA LEU A 50 -27.98 5.12 -7.89
C LEU A 50 -27.04 6.22 -8.42
N GLY A 51 -27.24 7.47 -7.98
CA GLY A 51 -26.36 8.58 -8.30
C GLY A 51 -24.94 8.39 -7.78
N GLU A 52 -24.79 7.93 -6.54
CA GLU A 52 -23.49 7.58 -5.95
C GLU A 52 -22.84 6.42 -6.72
N MET A 53 -23.59 5.36 -7.02
CA MET A 53 -23.09 4.19 -7.76
C MET A 53 -22.54 4.56 -9.14
N TYR A 54 -23.22 5.43 -9.89
CA TYR A 54 -22.68 5.95 -11.15
C TYR A 54 -21.44 6.82 -10.93
N GLY A 55 -21.41 7.63 -9.88
CA GLY A 55 -20.31 8.55 -9.60
C GLY A 55 -19.02 7.86 -9.18
N PHE A 56 -19.15 6.77 -8.42
CA PHE A 56 -18.04 5.95 -7.94
C PHE A 56 -17.78 4.72 -8.82
N GLY A 57 -18.66 4.38 -9.76
CA GLY A 57 -18.53 3.20 -10.61
C GLY A 57 -18.69 1.89 -9.83
N GLU A 58 -19.55 1.87 -8.82
CA GLU A 58 -19.79 0.68 -7.99
C GLU A 58 -20.91 -0.15 -8.61
N GLY A 59 -20.59 -1.37 -9.07
CA GLY A 59 -21.56 -2.24 -9.75
C GLY A 59 -21.92 -1.81 -11.19
N THR A 60 -21.28 -0.75 -11.69
CA THR A 60 -21.45 -0.20 -13.05
C THR A 60 -20.16 0.48 -13.52
N ALA A 61 -20.07 0.80 -14.81
CA ALA A 61 -19.07 1.78 -15.25
C ALA A 61 -19.37 3.16 -14.65
N GLU A 62 -18.32 3.89 -14.31
CA GLU A 62 -18.42 5.26 -13.81
C GLU A 62 -19.02 6.18 -14.89
N ASP A 63 -20.06 6.93 -14.53
CA ASP A 63 -20.72 7.91 -15.38
C ASP A 63 -21.10 9.15 -14.55
N PRO A 64 -20.25 10.19 -14.50
CA PRO A 64 -20.51 11.38 -13.69
C PRO A 64 -21.74 12.18 -14.15
N LYS A 65 -22.17 12.03 -15.41
CA LYS A 65 -23.36 12.72 -15.92
C LYS A 65 -24.62 12.04 -15.42
N GLN A 66 -24.66 10.71 -15.43
CA GLN A 66 -25.74 9.94 -14.82
C GLN A 66 -25.78 10.17 -13.30
N ALA A 67 -24.62 10.21 -12.65
CA ALA A 67 -24.52 10.55 -11.24
C ALA A 67 -25.18 11.90 -10.94
N GLU A 68 -24.80 12.96 -11.67
CA GLU A 68 -25.36 14.29 -11.49
C GLU A 68 -26.88 14.33 -11.76
N PHE A 69 -27.35 13.62 -12.79
CA PHE A 69 -28.78 13.52 -13.09
C PHE A 69 -29.58 12.93 -11.92
N TRP A 70 -29.15 11.77 -11.42
CA TRP A 70 -29.88 11.06 -10.36
C TRP A 70 -29.77 11.78 -9.01
N LEU A 71 -28.62 12.35 -8.69
CA LEU A 71 -28.43 13.13 -7.46
C LEU A 71 -29.25 14.42 -7.46
N ASN A 72 -29.34 15.13 -8.60
CA ASN A 72 -30.22 16.30 -8.69
C ASN A 72 -31.70 15.93 -8.56
N LYS A 73 -32.10 14.77 -9.09
CA LYS A 73 -33.47 14.25 -8.93
C LYS A 73 -33.76 13.91 -7.46
N ALA A 74 -32.82 13.24 -6.78
CA ALA A 74 -32.92 12.94 -5.35
C ALA A 74 -33.00 14.23 -4.50
N LEU A 75 -32.18 15.23 -4.80
CA LEU A 75 -32.18 16.53 -4.13
C LEU A 75 -33.52 17.24 -4.30
N ALA A 76 -34.08 17.25 -5.52
CA ALA A 76 -35.40 17.81 -5.81
C ALA A 76 -36.53 17.06 -5.08
N ALA A 77 -36.33 15.76 -4.82
CA ALA A 77 -37.24 14.92 -4.04
C ALA A 77 -37.01 14.98 -2.52
N GLY A 78 -36.14 15.88 -2.04
CA GLY A 78 -35.93 16.15 -0.61
C GLY A 78 -34.75 15.42 0.06
N GLN A 79 -33.94 14.67 -0.70
CA GLN A 79 -32.71 14.04 -0.18
C GLN A 79 -31.59 15.08 -0.09
N ALA A 80 -31.47 15.75 1.06
CA ALA A 80 -30.49 16.81 1.26
C ALA A 80 -29.04 16.32 1.12
N GLU A 81 -28.80 15.05 1.45
CA GLU A 81 -27.52 14.33 1.35
C GLU A 81 -26.98 14.34 -0.08
N ALA A 82 -27.84 14.35 -1.10
CA ALA A 82 -27.45 14.34 -2.50
C ALA A 82 -26.55 15.53 -2.88
N LYS A 83 -26.66 16.65 -2.16
CA LYS A 83 -25.77 17.81 -2.35
C LYS A 83 -24.32 17.48 -2.00
N ASN A 84 -24.10 16.71 -0.94
CA ASN A 84 -22.76 16.28 -0.54
C ASN A 84 -22.21 15.25 -1.54
N SER A 85 -23.05 14.31 -1.97
CA SER A 85 -22.69 13.31 -2.98
C SER A 85 -22.30 13.96 -4.31
N LEU A 86 -23.00 15.01 -4.75
CA LEU A 86 -22.62 15.80 -5.94
C LEU A 86 -21.22 16.40 -5.79
N ALA A 87 -20.92 16.99 -4.63
CA ALA A 87 -19.60 17.56 -4.36
C ALA A 87 -18.49 16.49 -4.39
N LEU A 88 -18.76 15.30 -3.82
CA LEU A 88 -17.84 14.16 -3.85
C LEU A 88 -17.62 13.64 -5.26
N VAL A 89 -18.66 13.47 -6.08
CA VAL A 89 -18.53 13.06 -7.49
C VAL A 89 -17.69 14.06 -8.27
N GLN A 90 -17.93 15.36 -8.10
CA GLN A 90 -17.13 16.40 -8.74
C GLN A 90 -15.67 16.40 -8.26
N GLN A 91 -15.44 16.21 -6.96
CA GLN A 91 -14.10 16.10 -6.40
C GLN A 91 -13.36 14.89 -6.96
N ARG A 92 -14.01 13.74 -6.99
CA ARG A 92 -13.51 12.51 -7.60
C ARG A 92 -13.10 12.72 -9.06
N GLN A 93 -13.92 13.42 -9.86
CA GLN A 93 -13.56 13.74 -11.25
C GLN A 93 -12.27 14.56 -11.35
N ARG A 94 -12.06 15.53 -10.45
CA ARG A 94 -10.83 16.32 -10.40
C ARG A 94 -9.62 15.49 -10.00
N MET A 95 -9.81 14.49 -9.14
CA MET A 95 -8.76 13.67 -8.55
C MET A 95 -8.51 12.35 -9.29
N LYS A 96 -9.11 12.14 -10.48
CA LYS A 96 -8.94 10.88 -11.24
C LYS A 96 -7.48 10.53 -11.52
N ALA A 97 -6.67 11.51 -11.89
CA ALA A 97 -5.25 11.29 -12.15
C ALA A 97 -4.51 10.89 -10.87
N ASP A 98 -4.87 11.48 -9.74
CA ASP A 98 -4.28 11.18 -8.43
C ASP A 98 -4.66 9.76 -7.99
N ILE A 99 -5.94 9.37 -8.11
CA ILE A 99 -6.39 7.99 -7.85
C ILE A 99 -5.59 7.01 -8.72
N ALA A 100 -5.44 7.29 -10.02
CA ALA A 100 -4.68 6.44 -10.94
C ALA A 100 -3.19 6.34 -10.58
N ALA A 101 -2.61 7.38 -9.98
CA ALA A 101 -1.23 7.37 -9.51
C ALA A 101 -1.00 6.29 -8.44
N TYR A 102 -1.99 6.01 -7.59
CA TYR A 102 -1.90 4.99 -6.54
C TYR A 102 -2.38 3.60 -6.99
N THR A 103 -3.33 3.53 -7.94
CA THR A 103 -3.91 2.24 -8.37
C THR A 103 -3.17 1.58 -9.53
N HIS A 104 -2.51 2.35 -10.39
CA HIS A 104 -1.89 1.85 -11.62
C HIS A 104 -0.42 2.25 -11.79
N ASN A 105 -0.06 3.46 -11.35
CA ASN A 105 1.24 4.06 -11.66
C ASN A 105 2.17 4.17 -10.44
N PHE A 106 1.85 3.49 -9.34
CA PHE A 106 2.60 3.62 -8.10
C PHE A 106 3.97 2.95 -8.23
N THR A 107 5.06 3.71 -8.12
CA THR A 107 6.43 3.18 -8.27
C THR A 107 7.19 3.06 -6.95
N GLY A 108 6.80 3.81 -5.93
CA GLY A 108 7.54 3.91 -4.67
C GLY A 108 8.95 4.49 -4.81
N GLN A 109 9.29 5.14 -5.94
CA GLN A 109 10.66 5.55 -6.27
C GLN A 109 11.35 6.37 -5.17
N GLN A 110 10.60 7.21 -4.46
CA GLN A 110 11.13 8.02 -3.35
C GLN A 110 11.63 7.17 -2.17
N LEU A 111 11.10 5.96 -2.01
CA LEU A 111 11.49 5.01 -0.97
C LEU A 111 12.45 3.93 -1.46
N ALA A 112 12.84 3.94 -2.74
CA ALA A 112 13.82 3.00 -3.25
C ALA A 112 15.18 3.19 -2.56
N TYR A 113 15.89 2.09 -2.28
CA TYR A 113 17.17 2.14 -1.55
C TYR A 113 18.19 3.10 -2.20
N GLY A 114 18.26 3.11 -3.54
CA GLY A 114 19.15 4.00 -4.29
C GLY A 114 18.91 5.50 -4.07
N SER A 115 17.70 5.89 -3.64
CA SER A 115 17.33 7.29 -3.38
C SER A 115 17.93 7.84 -2.08
N TYR A 116 18.44 6.98 -1.20
CA TYR A 116 19.02 7.38 0.10
C TYR A 116 20.50 7.76 0.01
N GLY A 117 21.17 7.46 -1.10
CA GLY A 117 22.59 7.79 -1.28
C GLY A 117 23.52 7.07 -0.29
N CYS A 118 23.15 5.89 0.20
CA CYS A 118 23.96 5.13 1.14
C CYS A 118 25.28 4.69 0.48
N VAL A 119 26.38 5.30 0.92
CA VAL A 119 27.73 5.00 0.41
C VAL A 119 28.09 3.57 0.80
N ARG A 120 28.35 2.73 -0.20
CA ARG A 120 28.78 1.35 0.00
C ARG A 120 30.11 1.32 0.77
N PRO A 121 30.24 0.52 1.85
CA PRO A 121 31.47 0.46 2.61
C PRO A 121 32.57 -0.22 1.79
N SER A 122 33.78 0.33 1.87
CA SER A 122 34.99 -0.32 1.34
C SER A 122 35.47 -1.34 2.37
N ILE A 123 35.23 -2.63 2.08
CA ILE A 123 35.62 -3.74 2.95
C ILE A 123 36.77 -4.49 2.26
N PRO A 124 38.01 -4.42 2.78
CA PRO A 124 39.14 -5.14 2.20
C PRO A 124 39.01 -6.64 2.44
N GLU A 125 39.80 -7.46 1.74
CA GLU A 125 39.84 -8.91 2.00
C GLU A 125 40.42 -9.22 3.39
N LEU A 126 41.36 -8.40 3.86
CA LEU A 126 42.10 -8.56 5.11
C LEU A 126 42.54 -7.19 5.64
N SER A 127 42.49 -7.00 6.96
CA SER A 127 43.16 -5.89 7.64
C SER A 127 44.31 -6.43 8.50
N SER A 128 45.52 -5.91 8.32
CA SER A 128 46.70 -6.33 9.09
C SER A 128 47.11 -5.34 10.19
N THR A 129 46.44 -4.18 10.27
CA THR A 129 46.70 -3.16 11.28
C THR A 129 45.42 -2.73 11.99
N ASN A 130 45.55 -2.28 13.24
CA ASN A 130 44.43 -1.71 14.00
C ASN A 130 43.80 -0.49 13.30
N ALA A 131 44.62 0.29 12.57
CA ALA A 131 44.13 1.44 11.81
C ALA A 131 43.25 1.02 10.62
N ASP A 132 43.59 -0.07 9.92
CA ASP A 132 42.77 -0.64 8.84
C ASP A 132 41.45 -1.21 9.37
N ILE A 133 41.50 -1.86 10.53
CA ILE A 133 40.32 -2.38 11.23
C ILE A 133 39.37 -1.24 11.60
N ALA A 134 39.91 -0.19 12.23
CA ALA A 134 39.12 0.98 12.62
C ALA A 134 38.46 1.66 11.41
N ARG A 135 39.20 1.89 10.32
CA ARG A 135 38.66 2.48 9.08
C ARG A 135 37.54 1.64 8.45
N THR A 136 37.72 0.32 8.39
CA THR A 136 36.73 -0.59 7.83
C THR A 136 35.45 -0.59 8.67
N ASN A 137 35.58 -0.66 9.98
CA ASN A 137 34.46 -0.59 10.91
C ASN A 137 33.71 0.74 10.82
N GLU A 138 34.43 1.87 10.72
CA GLU A 138 33.83 3.19 10.54
C GLU A 138 33.01 3.27 9.24
N ALA A 139 33.54 2.75 8.13
CA ALA A 139 32.83 2.72 6.85
C ALA A 139 31.54 1.87 6.93
N ILE A 140 31.62 0.68 7.55
CA ILE A 140 30.45 -0.20 7.76
C ILE A 140 29.40 0.48 8.63
N ASN A 141 29.79 1.13 9.73
CA ASN A 141 28.87 1.81 10.63
C ASN A 141 28.19 3.00 9.97
N LYS A 142 28.92 3.80 9.18
CA LYS A 142 28.35 4.90 8.38
C LYS A 142 27.31 4.40 7.38
N TRP A 143 27.61 3.32 6.65
CA TRP A 143 26.65 2.71 5.73
C TRP A 143 25.41 2.18 6.48
N ARG A 144 25.60 1.52 7.63
CA ARG A 144 24.51 0.95 8.44
C ARG A 144 23.54 2.02 8.92
N ALA A 145 24.02 3.14 9.45
CA ALA A 145 23.16 4.24 9.88
C ALA A 145 22.29 4.79 8.73
N CYS A 146 22.84 4.85 7.52
CA CYS A 146 22.06 5.20 6.33
C CYS A 146 21.02 4.13 5.98
N TYR A 147 21.43 2.86 5.99
CA TYR A 147 20.53 1.73 5.72
C TYR A 147 19.35 1.68 6.71
N GLU A 148 19.60 1.92 8.00
CA GLU A 148 18.56 1.99 9.03
C GLU A 148 17.55 3.11 8.74
N THR A 149 18.01 4.25 8.22
CA THR A 149 17.11 5.32 7.78
C THR A 149 16.18 4.85 6.66
N PHE A 150 16.70 4.13 5.67
CA PHE A 150 15.90 3.50 4.61
C PHE A 150 14.86 2.53 5.19
N ALA A 151 15.29 1.60 6.04
CA ALA A 151 14.43 0.58 6.63
C ALA A 151 13.30 1.21 7.46
N THR A 152 13.61 2.20 8.31
CA THR A 152 12.62 2.91 9.12
C THR A 152 11.59 3.64 8.26
N ARG A 153 12.02 4.33 7.19
CA ARG A 153 11.11 5.04 6.29
C ARG A 153 10.20 4.10 5.52
N LEU A 154 10.74 2.99 5.03
CA LEU A 154 9.94 1.99 4.31
C LEU A 154 8.92 1.31 5.23
N ASN A 155 9.30 0.96 6.47
CA ASN A 155 8.36 0.42 7.46
C ASN A 155 7.25 1.40 7.82
N GLY A 156 7.59 2.68 7.99
CA GLY A 156 6.63 3.72 8.34
C GLY A 156 5.62 4.04 7.23
N ALA A 157 5.89 3.61 6.00
CA ALA A 157 5.00 3.83 4.86
C ALA A 157 3.79 2.88 4.85
N LEU A 158 3.78 1.84 5.68
CA LEU A 158 2.63 0.94 5.89
C LEU A 158 1.98 1.19 7.26
N PRO A 159 0.65 0.98 7.40
CA PRO A 159 -0.30 0.51 6.38
C PRO A 159 -0.52 1.54 5.26
N VAL A 160 -1.15 1.13 4.15
CA VAL A 160 -1.25 1.97 2.93
C VAL A 160 -1.92 3.32 3.13
N THR A 161 -2.67 3.52 4.22
CA THR A 161 -3.21 4.81 4.66
C THR A 161 -2.14 5.84 5.06
N ASN A 162 -0.90 5.40 5.33
CA ASN A 162 0.24 6.30 5.53
C ASN A 162 0.86 6.76 4.19
N THR A 163 0.52 6.09 3.09
CA THR A 163 1.05 6.36 1.75
C THR A 163 0.05 7.15 0.91
N ILE A 164 -1.23 6.81 0.96
CA ILE A 164 -2.28 7.48 0.19
C ILE A 164 -2.83 8.66 1.01
N PRO A 165 -2.80 9.90 0.50
CA PRO A 165 -3.42 11.06 1.13
C PRO A 165 -4.90 10.84 1.49
N PRO A 166 -5.37 11.27 2.69
CA PRO A 166 -6.75 11.03 3.13
C PRO A 166 -7.83 11.61 2.21
N ASP A 167 -7.55 12.72 1.54
CA ASP A 167 -8.43 13.37 0.58
C ASP A 167 -8.58 12.58 -0.73
N ILE A 168 -7.56 11.78 -1.09
CA ILE A 168 -7.66 10.81 -2.19
C ILE A 168 -8.47 9.60 -1.72
N ILE A 169 -8.15 9.04 -0.55
CA ILE A 169 -8.87 7.88 0.02
C ILE A 169 -10.38 8.17 0.10
N SER A 170 -10.77 9.37 0.52
CA SER A 170 -12.18 9.73 0.71
C SER A 170 -13.01 9.73 -0.57
N VAL A 171 -12.38 9.76 -1.75
CA VAL A 171 -13.05 9.74 -3.05
C VAL A 171 -12.78 8.47 -3.85
N MET A 172 -12.04 7.50 -3.30
CA MET A 172 -11.85 6.19 -3.92
C MET A 172 -13.05 5.28 -3.65
N ASN A 173 -13.40 4.46 -4.64
CA ASN A 173 -14.32 3.35 -4.39
C ASN A 173 -13.56 2.17 -3.74
N ASN A 174 -14.30 1.16 -3.26
CA ASN A 174 -13.70 0.00 -2.59
C ASN A 174 -12.66 -0.72 -3.49
N ASP A 175 -12.96 -0.92 -4.77
CA ASP A 175 -12.08 -1.67 -5.67
C ASP A 175 -10.78 -0.93 -5.99
N GLU A 176 -10.84 0.40 -6.12
CA GLU A 176 -9.67 1.24 -6.27
C GLU A 176 -8.81 1.22 -5.02
N PHE A 177 -9.41 1.32 -3.83
CA PHE A 177 -8.65 1.26 -2.59
C PHE A 177 -7.96 -0.10 -2.45
N GLN A 178 -8.65 -1.20 -2.76
CA GLN A 178 -8.04 -2.54 -2.76
C GLN A 178 -6.91 -2.65 -3.78
N ARG A 179 -7.11 -2.18 -5.02
CA ARG A 179 -6.05 -2.17 -6.04
C ARG A 179 -4.83 -1.36 -5.62
N ALA A 180 -5.04 -0.16 -5.06
CA ALA A 180 -3.96 0.66 -4.54
C ALA A 180 -3.24 -0.05 -3.39
N SER A 181 -3.98 -0.67 -2.47
CA SER A 181 -3.40 -1.43 -1.35
C SER A 181 -2.45 -2.51 -1.86
N THR A 182 -2.95 -3.38 -2.76
CA THR A 182 -2.16 -4.46 -3.35
C THR A 182 -0.95 -3.94 -4.14
N SER A 183 -1.14 -2.89 -4.93
CA SER A 183 -0.06 -2.29 -5.72
C SER A 183 1.04 -1.72 -4.82
N ILE A 184 0.68 -0.95 -3.80
CA ILE A 184 1.63 -0.33 -2.85
C ILE A 184 2.38 -1.40 -2.05
N GLU A 185 1.67 -2.39 -1.51
CA GLU A 185 2.27 -3.51 -0.76
C GLU A 185 3.26 -4.29 -1.63
N THR A 186 2.88 -4.59 -2.88
CA THR A 186 3.77 -5.27 -3.84
C THR A 186 5.03 -4.47 -4.12
N VAL A 187 4.88 -3.16 -4.34
CA VAL A 187 6.02 -2.26 -4.59
C VAL A 187 6.93 -2.19 -3.38
N TYR A 188 6.39 -2.00 -2.18
CA TYR A 188 7.21 -1.92 -0.97
C TYR A 188 7.89 -3.24 -0.62
N ALA A 189 7.24 -4.39 -0.86
CA ALA A 189 7.87 -5.69 -0.73
C ALA A 189 9.07 -5.84 -1.70
N ARG A 190 8.94 -5.38 -2.94
CA ARG A 190 10.05 -5.36 -3.90
C ARG A 190 11.19 -4.46 -3.41
N LEU A 191 10.90 -3.22 -3.01
CA LEU A 191 11.92 -2.28 -2.53
C LEU A 191 12.64 -2.81 -1.27
N ALA A 192 11.90 -3.47 -0.37
CA ALA A 192 12.47 -4.15 0.79
C ALA A 192 13.42 -5.26 0.37
N ALA A 193 13.03 -6.11 -0.60
CA ALA A 193 13.88 -7.17 -1.12
C ALA A 193 15.16 -6.64 -1.79
N GLU A 194 15.06 -5.55 -2.56
CA GLU A 194 16.22 -4.88 -3.17
C GLU A 194 17.20 -4.35 -2.11
N GLY A 195 16.70 -3.65 -1.09
CA GLY A 195 17.52 -3.19 0.02
C GLY A 195 18.15 -4.35 0.80
N GLN A 196 17.37 -5.40 1.07
CA GLN A 196 17.83 -6.59 1.77
C GLN A 196 18.98 -7.29 1.02
N ALA A 197 18.91 -7.39 -0.31
CA ALA A 197 19.98 -7.95 -1.12
C ALA A 197 21.31 -7.18 -0.96
N VAL A 198 21.25 -5.85 -0.91
CA VAL A 198 22.44 -5.02 -0.63
C VAL A 198 23.00 -5.30 0.76
N ALA A 199 22.12 -5.39 1.77
CA ALA A 199 22.52 -5.69 3.13
C ALA A 199 23.16 -7.08 3.27
N ASP A 200 22.61 -8.09 2.62
CA ASP A 200 23.16 -9.45 2.62
C ASP A 200 24.55 -9.49 1.96
N GLN A 201 24.78 -8.74 0.88
CA GLN A 201 26.10 -8.62 0.26
C GLN A 201 27.13 -7.99 1.21
N VAL A 202 26.82 -6.83 1.80
CA VAL A 202 27.71 -6.15 2.76
C VAL A 202 27.97 -7.05 3.98
N ALA A 203 26.95 -7.76 4.44
CA ALA A 203 27.07 -8.70 5.55
C ALA A 203 27.99 -9.89 5.21
N ALA A 204 27.93 -10.42 3.99
CA ALA A 204 28.79 -11.50 3.54
C ALA A 204 30.26 -11.06 3.43
N GLU A 205 30.51 -9.89 2.83
CA GLU A 205 31.85 -9.29 2.73
C GLU A 205 32.44 -9.01 4.09
N ASN A 206 31.68 -8.37 4.97
CA ASN A 206 32.08 -8.09 6.34
C ASN A 206 32.43 -9.38 7.10
N LYS A 207 31.62 -10.45 6.95
CA LYS A 207 31.94 -11.74 7.56
C LYS A 207 33.26 -12.31 7.04
N SER A 208 33.46 -12.31 5.72
CA SER A 208 34.69 -12.84 5.12
C SER A 208 35.93 -12.07 5.56
N TRP A 209 35.88 -10.73 5.47
CA TRP A 209 36.94 -9.84 5.93
C TRP A 209 37.31 -10.10 7.38
N ALA A 210 36.29 -10.18 8.22
CA ALA A 210 36.49 -10.28 9.64
C ALA A 210 37.05 -11.66 10.02
N ASP A 211 36.52 -12.77 9.44
CA ASP A 211 37.04 -14.13 9.65
C ASP A 211 38.55 -14.21 9.29
N LYS A 212 38.96 -13.61 8.15
CA LYS A 212 40.36 -13.54 7.71
C LYS A 212 41.23 -12.67 8.62
N THR A 213 40.70 -11.54 9.08
CA THR A 213 41.41 -10.59 9.96
C THR A 213 41.67 -11.18 11.35
N VAL A 214 40.68 -11.85 11.93
CA VAL A 214 40.85 -12.56 13.21
C VAL A 214 41.87 -13.69 13.08
N GLN A 215 41.81 -14.48 12.00
CA GLN A 215 42.79 -15.55 11.75
C GLN A 215 44.23 -15.01 11.61
N PHE A 216 44.40 -13.84 10.98
CA PHE A 216 45.70 -13.17 10.89
C PHE A 216 46.19 -12.70 12.27
N ALA A 217 45.33 -12.09 13.07
CA ALA A 217 45.65 -11.64 14.43
C ALA A 217 46.08 -12.81 15.34
N ASP A 218 45.35 -13.94 15.27
CA ASP A 218 45.67 -15.17 16.02
C ASP A 218 47.05 -15.73 15.67
N LYS A 219 47.46 -15.65 14.39
CA LYS A 219 48.79 -16.11 13.93
C LYS A 219 49.93 -15.16 14.31
N THR A 220 49.63 -13.89 14.60
CA THR A 220 50.65 -12.83 14.77
C THR A 220 50.84 -12.35 16.20
N LYS A 221 50.13 -12.93 17.19
CA LYS A 221 50.12 -12.49 18.62
C LYS A 221 49.72 -11.02 18.81
N THR A 222 48.90 -10.49 17.93
CA THR A 222 48.33 -9.13 18.07
C THR A 222 47.09 -9.20 18.97
N ASP A 223 46.88 -8.21 19.86
CA ASP A 223 45.91 -8.25 20.97
C ASP A 223 44.50 -8.76 20.59
N LYS A 224 44.32 -10.06 20.81
CA LYS A 224 43.19 -10.90 20.44
C LYS A 224 41.85 -10.47 21.07
N GLU A 225 41.91 -9.88 22.26
CA GLU A 225 40.71 -9.57 23.07
C GLU A 225 39.94 -8.34 22.58
N VAL A 226 40.64 -7.34 22.03
CA VAL A 226 40.02 -6.12 21.48
C VAL A 226 39.28 -6.44 20.16
N LEU A 227 39.94 -7.22 19.31
CA LEU A 227 39.42 -7.65 18.01
C LEU A 227 38.15 -8.52 18.10
N MET A 228 38.11 -9.48 19.03
CA MET A 228 36.92 -10.33 19.20
C MET A 228 35.70 -9.56 19.77
N ARG A 229 35.90 -8.59 20.68
CA ARG A 229 34.78 -7.80 21.24
C ARG A 229 34.10 -6.92 20.20
N ASP A 230 34.87 -6.24 19.36
CA ASP A 230 34.30 -5.40 18.29
C ASP A 230 33.61 -6.25 17.23
N PHE A 231 34.14 -7.44 16.93
CA PHE A 231 33.57 -8.39 15.98
C PHE A 231 32.22 -8.97 16.43
N GLU A 232 32.13 -9.43 17.68
CA GLU A 232 30.88 -10.01 18.19
C GLU A 232 29.75 -8.99 18.27
N ARG A 233 30.06 -7.72 18.54
CA ARG A 233 29.09 -6.61 18.46
C ARG A 233 28.55 -6.47 17.04
N ILE A 234 29.44 -6.43 16.04
CA ILE A 234 29.08 -6.31 14.62
C ILE A 234 28.26 -7.52 14.11
N THR A 235 28.53 -8.72 14.63
CA THR A 235 27.84 -9.95 14.21
C THR A 235 26.48 -10.13 14.91
N ARG A 236 26.35 -9.76 16.19
CA ARG A 236 25.05 -9.71 16.90
C ARG A 236 24.09 -8.72 16.24
N ASP A 237 24.59 -7.60 15.74
CA ASP A 237 23.77 -6.61 15.03
C ASP A 237 23.18 -7.11 13.69
N LYS A 238 23.72 -8.19 13.09
CA LYS A 238 23.13 -8.82 11.88
C LYS A 238 21.70 -9.32 12.11
N GLN A 239 21.38 -9.76 13.33
CA GLN A 239 20.02 -10.21 13.66
C GLN A 239 19.02 -9.04 13.70
N ASN A 240 19.48 -7.82 13.96
CA ASN A 240 18.64 -6.62 14.06
C ASN A 240 18.32 -5.97 12.71
N ILE A 241 19.19 -6.13 11.69
CA ILE A 241 18.96 -5.55 10.35
C ILE A 241 17.90 -6.34 9.56
N ARG A 242 17.89 -7.68 9.69
CA ARG A 242 16.85 -8.54 9.07
C ARG A 242 15.46 -8.39 9.70
N ALA A 243 15.39 -8.01 10.97
CA ALA A 243 14.14 -7.95 11.73
C ALA A 243 13.27 -6.72 11.41
N ASN A 244 13.83 -5.72 10.72
CA ASN A 244 13.24 -4.39 10.57
C ASN A 244 12.87 -4.06 9.12
N LEU A 245 12.57 -5.04 8.26
CA LEU A 245 11.94 -4.76 6.96
C LEU A 245 10.54 -5.38 6.92
N PRO A 246 9.60 -4.81 6.14
CA PRO A 246 8.28 -5.39 6.01
C PRO A 246 8.44 -6.80 5.44
N SER A 247 8.01 -7.81 6.20
CA SER A 247 7.91 -9.17 5.67
C SER A 247 6.64 -9.25 4.83
N GLY A 248 6.79 -9.47 3.53
CA GLY A 248 5.65 -9.73 2.65
C GLY A 248 4.90 -10.94 3.17
N LYS A 249 3.69 -10.72 3.69
CA LYS A 249 2.68 -11.73 3.94
C LYS A 249 1.46 -11.38 3.14
#